data_AF-A0A257QCD6-F1
#
_entry.id   AF-A0A257QCD6-F1
#
_cell.length_a   1.000
_cell.length_b   1.000
_cell.length_c   1.000
_cell.angle_alpha   90.00
_cell.angle_beta   90.00
_cell.angle_gamma   90.00
#
_symmetry.space_group_name_H-M   'P 1'
#
loop_
_entity.id
_entity.type
_entity.pdbx_description
1 polymer ?
#
loop_
_entity_poly.entity_id
_entity_poly.type
_entity_poly.pdbx_seq_one_letter_code
_entity_poly.pdbx_strand_id
1 'polypeptide(L)' 'MDEDEFKAAYLNLNSRVCPFEKVILSRQCDCSRAARIFIAERQAVGCDANAPQQQCLALLQLLRGNASFALKITSTT' A
#
# COMPACT_ATOMS: atom_id res chain seq x y z
N MET A 1 -4.35 22.94 -0.56
CA MET A 1 -3.66 22.09 -1.54
C MET A 1 -4.70 21.24 -2.21
N ASP A 2 -4.83 21.32 -3.52
CA ASP A 2 -5.88 20.66 -4.27
C ASP A 2 -5.71 19.13 -4.17
N GLU A 3 -6.67 18.44 -3.56
CA GLU A 3 -6.57 17.00 -3.26
C GLU A 3 -6.45 16.18 -4.55
N ASP A 4 -7.04 16.69 -5.63
CA ASP A 4 -7.07 16.04 -6.92
C ASP A 4 -5.72 16.18 -7.66
N GLU A 5 -5.03 17.32 -7.54
CA GLU A 5 -3.66 17.48 -8.04
C GLU A 5 -2.69 16.54 -7.33
N PHE A 6 -2.86 16.36 -6.01
CA PHE A 6 -2.07 15.39 -5.26
C PHE A 6 -2.35 13.95 -5.71
N LYS A 7 -3.62 13.57 -5.88
CA LYS A 7 -3.99 12.22 -6.37
C LYS A 7 -3.42 11.95 -7.76
N ALA A 8 -3.47 12.94 -8.64
CA ALA A 8 -2.90 12.84 -9.98
C ALA A 8 -1.37 12.68 -9.92
N ALA A 9 -0.67 13.51 -9.15
CA ALA A 9 0.77 13.37 -8.96
C ALA A 9 1.15 12.02 -8.32
N TYR A 10 0.38 11.58 -7.33
CA TYR A 10 0.57 10.31 -6.64
C TYR A 10 0.45 9.12 -7.60
N LEU A 11 -0.61 9.06 -8.41
CA LEU A 11 -0.80 7.97 -9.37
C LEU A 11 0.24 8.00 -10.49
N ASN A 12 0.64 9.18 -10.95
CA ASN A 12 1.66 9.32 -12.00
C ASN A 12 3.06 8.94 -11.51
N LEU A 13 3.45 9.34 -10.29
CA LEU A 13 4.79 9.06 -9.76
C LEU A 13 4.89 7.65 -9.16
N ASN A 14 3.80 7.07 -8.67
CA ASN A 14 3.79 5.77 -8.00
C ASN A 14 3.12 4.69 -8.86
N SER A 15 3.79 4.28 -9.93
CA SER A 15 3.32 3.19 -10.81
C SER A 15 3.19 1.83 -10.10
N ARG A 16 3.80 1.68 -8.92
CA ARG A 16 3.80 0.43 -8.14
C ARG A 16 3.52 0.71 -6.66
N VAL A 17 2.33 1.20 -6.35
CA VAL A 17 1.89 1.49 -4.97
C VAL A 17 2.10 0.27 -4.05
N CYS A 18 2.74 0.47 -2.90
CA CYS A 18 2.91 -0.58 -1.92
C CYS A 18 1.58 -0.88 -1.21
N PRO A 19 1.08 -2.13 -1.20
CA PRO A 19 -0.16 -2.47 -0.48
C PRO A 19 -0.05 -2.28 1.05
N PHE A 20 1.18 -2.17 1.57
CA PHE A 20 1.50 -1.92 2.97
C PHE A 20 1.95 -0.47 3.23
N GLU A 21 1.72 0.47 2.29
CA GLU A 21 2.14 1.87 2.41
C GLU A 21 1.77 2.49 3.77
N LYS A 22 0.52 2.34 4.22
CA LYS A 22 0.04 2.95 5.48
C LYS A 22 0.84 2.51 6.71
N VAL A 23 1.18 1.22 6.79
CA VAL A 23 1.94 0.66 7.92
C VAL A 23 3.43 1.00 7.85
N ILE A 24 3.97 1.21 6.64
CA ILE A 24 5.35 1.71 6.45
C ILE A 24 5.43 3.19 6.83
N LEU A 25 4.49 4.02 6.36
CA LEU A 25 4.43 5.46 6.67
C LEU A 25 4.24 5.74 8.17
N SER A 26 3.49 4.88 8.86
CA SER A 26 3.31 4.95 10.32
C SER A 26 4.42 4.29 11.12
N ARG A 27 5.50 3.82 10.47
CA ARG A 27 6.66 3.19 11.12
C ARG A 27 6.32 1.92 11.93
N GLN A 28 5.23 1.25 11.57
CA GLN A 28 4.81 0.00 12.21
C GLN A 28 5.42 -1.24 11.55
N CYS A 29 5.97 -1.09 10.34
CA CYS A 29 6.75 -2.12 9.67
C CYS A 29 7.79 -1.47 8.74
N ASP A 30 8.72 -2.29 8.25
CA ASP A 30 9.67 -1.88 7.22
C ASP A 30 9.77 -2.95 6.14
N CYS A 31 10.17 -2.54 4.93
CA CYS A 31 10.35 -3.43 3.80
C CYS A 31 11.58 -2.99 3.01
N SER A 32 12.52 -3.92 2.80
CA SER A 32 13.77 -3.65 2.08
C SER A 32 13.58 -3.28 0.60
N ARG A 33 12.40 -3.55 0.05
CA ARG A 33 11.99 -3.25 -1.34
C ARG A 33 11.07 -2.04 -1.46
N ALA A 34 10.80 -1.35 -0.35
CA ALA A 34 9.96 -0.16 -0.33
C ALA A 34 10.72 1.05 -0.89
N ALA A 35 10.17 1.65 -1.95
CA ALA A 35 10.66 2.90 -2.52
C ALA A 35 9.87 4.07 -1.91
N ARG A 36 10.53 4.95 -1.17
CA ARG A 36 9.91 6.16 -0.60
C ARG A 36 9.95 7.28 -1.62
N ILE A 37 8.79 7.85 -1.95
CA ILE A 37 8.62 8.94 -2.91
C ILE A 37 8.15 10.17 -2.14
N PHE A 38 8.77 11.32 -2.38
CA PHE A 38 8.39 12.58 -1.74
C PHE A 38 7.64 13.45 -2.74
N ILE A 39 6.38 13.75 -2.43
CA ILE A 39 5.50 14.62 -3.22
C ILE A 39 5.24 15.85 -2.36
N ALA A 40 6.09 16.87 -2.52
CA ALA A 40 6.14 18.03 -1.63
C ALA A 40 6.26 17.60 -0.15
N GLU A 41 5.24 17.92 0.67
CA GLU A 41 5.17 17.60 2.10
C GLU A 41 4.64 16.19 2.41
N ARG A 42 4.16 15.47 1.40
CA ARG A 42 3.59 14.13 1.56
C ARG A 42 4.57 13.07 1.10
N GLN A 43 4.61 11.97 1.85
CA GLN A 43 5.38 10.79 1.47
C GLN A 43 4.44 9.71 0.94
N ALA A 44 4.83 9.11 -0.18
CA ALA A 44 4.23 7.93 -0.75
C ALA A 44 5.20 6.75 -0.68
N VAL A 45 4.68 5.53 -0.70
CA VAL A 45 5.48 4.30 -0.72
C VAL A 45 5.11 3.44 -1.91
N GLY A 46 6.10 3.20 -2.78
CA GLY A 46 6.03 2.25 -3.89
C GLY A 46 6.85 1.00 -3.63
N CYS A 47 6.87 0.10 -4.60
CA CYS A 47 7.71 -1.09 -4.63
C CYS A 47 8.73 -1.01 -5.77
N ASP A 48 9.96 -1.46 -5.50
CA ASP A 48 11.07 -1.46 -6.47
C ASP A 48 10.87 -2.44 -7.63
N ALA A 49 10.10 -3.51 -7.43
CA ALA A 49 9.92 -4.59 -8.40
C ALA A 49 8.50 -5.16 -8.40
N ASN A 50 8.07 -5.68 -9.55
CA ASN A 50 6.71 -6.20 -9.73
C ASN A 50 6.49 -7.52 -8.97
N ALA A 51 7.37 -8.51 -9.14
CA ALA A 51 7.18 -9.83 -8.52
C ALA A 51 7.02 -9.79 -6.98
N PRO A 52 7.84 -9.03 -6.22
CA PRO A 52 7.63 -8.86 -4.77
C PRO A 52 6.34 -8.13 -4.43
N GLN A 53 5.96 -7.12 -5.20
CA GLN A 53 4.68 -6.42 -5.01
C GLN A 53 3.49 -7.37 -5.16
N GLN A 54 3.51 -8.26 -6.15
CA GLN A 54 2.48 -9.28 -6.34
C GLN A 54 2.41 -10.26 -5.16
N GLN A 55 3.55 -10.65 -4.60
CA GLN A 55 3.59 -11.48 -3.39
C GLN A 55 2.98 -10.75 -2.19
N CYS A 56 3.28 -9.46 -2.00
CA CYS A 56 2.66 -8.64 -0.96
C CYS A 56 1.15 -8.51 -1.13
N LEU A 57 0.66 -8.36 -2.36
CA LEU A 57 -0.77 -8.31 -2.67
C LEU A 57 -1.46 -9.65 -2.35
N ALA A 58 -0.87 -10.77 -2.77
CA ALA A 58 -1.37 -12.10 -2.46
C ALA A 58 -1.41 -12.36 -0.94
N LEU A 59 -0.35 -11.98 -0.21
CA LEU A 59 -0.32 -12.06 1.25
C LEU A 59 -1.43 -11.22 1.89
N LEU A 60 -1.63 -9.98 1.44
CA LEU A 60 -2.67 -9.11 1.97
C LEU A 60 -4.07 -9.71 1.78
N GLN A 61 -4.34 -10.34 0.63
CA GLN A 61 -5.59 -11.04 0.38
C GLN A 61 -5.79 -12.21 1.35
N LEU A 62 -4.76 -13.03 1.55
CA LEU A 62 -4.81 -14.14 2.51
C LEU A 62 -5.06 -13.66 3.94
N LEU A 63 -4.36 -12.60 4.37
CA LEU A 63 -4.55 -12.01 5.70
C LEU A 63 -5.98 -11.52 5.90
N ARG A 64 -6.55 -10.82 4.92
CA ARG A 64 -7.94 -10.35 4.97
C ARG A 64 -8.92 -11.52 5.00
N GLY A 65 -8.75 -12.52 4.15
CA GLY A 65 -9.62 -13.70 4.12
C GLY A 65 -9.60 -14.46 5.45
N ASN A 66 -8.40 -14.75 5.97
CA ASN A 66 -8.23 -15.45 7.24
C ASN A 66 -8.74 -14.64 8.43
N ALA A 67 -8.52 -13.32 8.44
CA ALA A 67 -9.04 -12.44 9.48
C ALA A 67 -10.57 -12.39 9.46
N SER A 68 -11.19 -12.23 8.29
CA SER A 68 -12.66 -12.26 8.17
C SER A 68 -13.25 -13.58 8.66
N PHE A 69 -12.62 -14.70 8.30
CA PHE A 69 -13.01 -16.02 8.80
C PHE A 69 -12.89 -16.11 10.33
N ALA A 70 -11.72 -15.78 10.88
CA ALA A 70 -11.45 -15.86 12.33
C ALA A 70 -12.38 -14.94 13.14
N LEU A 71 -12.69 -13.76 12.61
CA LEU A 71 -13.57 -12.77 13.23
C LEU A 71 -15.05 -13.01 12.93
N LYS A 72 -15.40 -14.06 12.17
CA LYS A 72 -16.77 -14.37 11.72
C LYS A 72 -17.45 -13.19 11.00
N ILE A 73 -16.68 -12.39 10.28
CA ILE A 73 -17.19 -11.28 9.48
C ILE A 73 -17.72 -11.88 8.18
N THR A 74 -19.03 -11.96 8.05
CA THR A 74 -19.72 -12.21 6.79
C THR A 74 -19.76 -10.90 6.02
N SER A 75 -19.09 -10.83 4.86
CA SER A 75 -19.05 -9.64 4.01
C SER A 75 -20.47 -9.12 3.74
N THR A 76 -20.84 -7.97 4.30
CA THR A 76 -22.02 -7.23 3.87
C THR A 76 -21.57 -6.36 2.69
N THR A 77 -22.05 -6.71 1.50
CA THR A 77 -21.81 -6.00 0.24
C THR A 77 -22.22 -4.53 0.33
#